data_AF-A0AB39Y2I8-F1
#
_entry.id   AF-A0AB39Y2I8-F1
#
_cell.length_a   1.000
_cell.length_b   1.000
_cell.length_c   1.000
_cell.angle_alpha   90.00
_cell.angle_beta   90.00
_cell.angle_gamma   90.00
#
_symmetry.space_group_name_H-M   'P 1'
#
loop_
_entity.id
_entity.type
_entity.pdbx_description
1 polymer ?
#
loop_
_entity_poly.entity_id
_entity_poly.type
_entity_poly.pdbx_seq_one_letter_code
_entity_poly.pdbx_strand_id
1 'polypeptide(L)' 'MDAFTAGLLQRIRATQSDLKQARETGDDFLVEVEQAELEDLQRLAAEHGVPVSVC' A
#
# COMPACT_ATOMS: atom_id res chain seq x y z
N MET A 1 -11.51 -0.94 -15.39
CA MET A 1 -10.94 -0.15 -14.27
C MET A 1 -10.70 1.26 -14.77
N ASP A 2 -11.10 2.26 -14.00
CA ASP A 2 -10.75 3.65 -14.28
C ASP A 2 -9.28 3.95 -13.92
N ALA A 3 -8.78 5.09 -14.37
CA ALA A 3 -7.40 5.52 -14.14
C ALA A 3 -7.08 5.71 -12.64
N PHE A 4 -8.07 6.12 -11.85
CA PHE A 4 -7.93 6.28 -10.40
C PHE A 4 -7.68 4.92 -9.73
N THR A 5 -8.52 3.93 -10.00
CA THR A 5 -8.44 2.57 -9.49
C THR A 5 -7.12 1.92 -9.89
N ALA A 6 -6.71 2.08 -11.15
CA ALA A 6 -5.44 1.56 -11.64
C ALA A 6 -4.25 2.17 -10.89
N GLY A 7 -4.25 3.50 -10.70
CA GLY A 7 -3.21 4.22 -9.96
C GLY A 7 -3.19 3.87 -8.48
N LEU A 8 -4.35 3.73 -7.84
CA LEU A 8 -4.48 3.36 -6.43
C LEU A 8 -3.91 1.95 -6.19
N LEU A 9 -4.28 0.98 -7.01
CA LEU A 9 -3.76 -0.39 -6.92
C LEU A 9 -2.25 -0.46 -7.22
N GLN A 10 -1.75 0.39 -8.12
CA GLN A 10 -0.31 0.48 -8.37
C GLN A 10 0.44 0.98 -7.14
N ARG A 11 -0.06 2.03 -6.49
CA ARG A 11 0.56 2.57 -5.27
C ARG A 11 0.54 1.55 -4.13
N ILE A 12 -0.60 0.88 -3.89
CA ILE A 12 -0.70 -0.18 -2.88
C ILE A 12 0.37 -1.25 -3.10
N ARG A 13 0.55 -1.72 -4.34
CA ARG A 13 1.58 -2.73 -4.64
C ARG A 13 3.00 -2.21 -4.45
N ALA A 14 3.26 -0.94 -4.77
CA ALA A 14 4.57 -0.33 -4.55
C ALA A 14 4.88 -0.26 -3.05
N THR A 15 3.99 0.35 -2.26
CA THR A 15 4.11 0.43 -0.79
C THR A 15 4.25 -0.95 -0.14
N GLN A 16 3.55 -1.97 -0.62
CA GLN A 16 3.73 -3.36 -0.13
C GLN A 16 5.13 -3.92 -0.42
N SER A 17 5.68 -3.63 -1.62
CA SER A 17 7.02 -4.05 -1.99
C SER A 17 8.07 -3.31 -1.15
N ASP A 18 7.89 -2.01 -0.94
CA ASP A 18 8.80 -1.15 -0.18
C ASP A 18 8.76 -1.52 1.31
N LEU A 19 7.58 -1.77 1.88
CA LEU A 19 7.40 -2.32 3.23
C LEU A 19 8.11 -3.66 3.41
N LYS A 20 8.00 -4.56 2.42
CA LYS A 20 8.70 -5.85 2.47
C LYS A 20 10.20 -5.63 2.47
N GLN A 21 10.71 -4.76 1.60
CA GLN A 21 12.14 -4.44 1.55
C GLN A 21 12.63 -3.82 2.87
N ALA A 22 11.88 -2.88 3.44
CA ALA A 22 12.19 -2.26 4.73
C ALA A 22 12.31 -3.28 5.86
N ARG A 23 11.40 -4.26 5.89
CA ARG A 23 11.44 -5.39 6.84
C ARG A 23 12.67 -6.28 6.61
N GLU A 24 13.02 -6.55 5.35
CA GLU A 24 14.19 -7.36 5.01
C GLU A 24 15.52 -6.67 5.36
N THR A 25 15.58 -5.34 5.26
CA THR A 25 16.78 -4.55 5.60
C THR A 25 16.87 -4.18 7.08
N GLY A 26 15.81 -4.42 7.87
CA GLY A 26 15.75 -4.03 9.28
C GLY A 26 15.65 -2.52 9.49
N ASP A 27 15.04 -1.80 8.55
CA ASP A 27 14.81 -0.37 8.66
C ASP A 27 13.46 -0.12 9.36
N ASP A 28 13.49 -0.17 10.70
CA ASP A 28 12.27 -0.07 11.52
C ASP A 28 11.50 1.24 11.30
N PHE A 29 12.21 2.34 11.02
CA PHE A 29 11.56 3.62 10.73
C PHE A 29 10.83 3.57 9.39
N LEU A 30 11.47 3.04 8.34
CA LEU A 30 10.82 2.89 7.05
C LEU A 30 9.65 1.91 7.12
N VAL A 31 9.74 0.86 7.93
CA VAL A 31 8.61 -0.05 8.18
C VAL A 31 7.39 0.69 8.73
N GLU A 32 7.57 1.57 9.72
CA GLU A 32 6.47 2.36 10.29
C GLU A 32 5.84 3.31 9.27
N VAL A 33 6.68 3.98 8.47
CA VAL A 33 6.23 4.90 7.42
C VAL A 33 5.42 4.17 6.34
N GLU A 34 5.95 3.08 5.80
CA GLU A 34 5.30 2.32 4.72
C GLU A 34 4.02 1.61 5.22
N GLN A 35 4.01 1.16 6.48
CA GLN A 35 2.82 0.57 7.09
C GLN A 35 1.68 1.60 7.21
N ALA A 36 1.99 2.82 7.65
CA ALA A 36 1.00 3.89 7.73
C ALA A 36 0.46 4.31 6.36
N GLU A 37 1.33 4.45 5.34
CA GLU A 37 0.86 4.74 3.98
C GLU A 37 -0.03 3.60 3.44
N LEU A 38 0.33 2.34 3.69
CA LEU A 38 -0.46 1.20 3.22
C LEU A 38 -1.87 1.20 3.83
N GLU A 39 -2.00 1.50 5.11
CA GLU A 39 -3.28 1.61 5.81
C GLU A 39 -4.15 2.73 5.21
N ASP A 40 -3.56 3.90 4.94
CA ASP A 40 -4.25 5.02 4.30
C ASP A 40 -4.73 4.68 2.88
N LEU A 41 -3.90 3.99 2.09
CA LEU A 41 -4.28 3.55 0.75
C LEU A 41 -5.38 2.48 0.76
N GLN A 42 -5.34 1.56 1.72
CA GLN A 42 -6.39 0.55 1.89
C GLN A 42 -7.72 1.18 2.30
N ARG A 43 -7.69 2.17 3.21
CA ARG A 43 -8.87 2.94 3.59
C ARG A 43 -9.45 3.70 2.41
N LEU A 44 -8.60 4.38 1.63
CA LEU A 44 -9.02 5.06 0.41
C LEU A 44 -9.65 4.08 -0.59
N ALA A 45 -9.07 2.89 -0.76
CA ALA A 45 -9.64 1.87 -1.64
C ALA A 45 -11.04 1.44 -1.17
N ALA A 46 -11.22 1.22 0.14
CA ALA A 46 -12.51 0.85 0.71
C ALA A 46 -13.56 1.96 0.53
N GLU A 47 -13.20 3.23 0.75
CA GLU A 47 -14.07 4.39 0.55
C GLU A 47 -14.54 4.53 -0.92
N HIS A 48 -13.69 4.16 -1.86
CA HIS A 48 -13.99 4.21 -3.29
C HIS A 48 -14.53 2.89 -3.87
N GLY A 49 -14.78 1.88 -3.04
CA GLY A 49 -15.31 0.58 -3.46
C GLY A 49 -14.33 -0.25 -4.31
N VAL A 50 -13.03 0.02 -4.20
CA VAL A 50 -11.96 -0.71 -4.90
C VAL A 50 -11.57 -1.93 -4.07
N PRO A 51 -11.76 -3.17 -4.58
CA PRO A 51 -11.35 -4.36 -3.86
C PRO A 51 -9.82 -4.47 -3.83
N VAL A 52 -9.25 -4.59 -2.64
CA VAL A 52 -7.83 -4.85 -2.43
C VAL A 52 -7.69 -6.26 -1.89
N SER A 53 -7.07 -7.16 -2.66
CA SER A 53 -6.68 -8.47 -2.13
C SER A 53 -5.45 -8.28 -1.25
N VAL A 54 -5.60 -8.56 0.05
CA VAL A 54 -4.46 -8.81 0.93
C VAL A 54 -3.94 -10.22 0.60
N CYS A 55 -2.70 -10.30 0.10
CA CYS A 55 -2.02 -11.56 -0.21
C CYS A 55 -1.32 -12.14 1.02
#